data_AF-A0A9X0CBR3-F1
#
_entry.id   AF-A0A9X0CBR3-F1
#
_cell.length_a   1.000
_cell.length_b   1.000
_cell.length_c   1.000
_cell.angle_alpha   90.00
_cell.angle_beta   90.00
_cell.angle_gamma   90.00
#
_symmetry.space_group_name_H-M   'P 1'
#
loop_
_entity.id
_entity.type
_entity.pdbx_description
1 polymer ?
#
loop_
_entity_poly.entity_id
_entity_poly.type
_entity_poly.pdbx_seq_one_letter_code
_entity_poly.pdbx_strand_id
1 'polypeptide(L)'
;RLHLLAIPNLKSPQFRSPTPLTKILPSATMASRLAKSAIGASRLRPALPARGVPAVTANLTSSRQASNVPAEEPAKKAQSILNAIPGNSLVTKTATLSAAAGLSIAAISNELYVMNEETVAAFCLLSVFTAVGKYGGPAYREWAEGQVQKHKDILNAARADHTNAVQQRINNVSQMSGVVEVTKQLFAVSKETAQLEAQAYELQQRTALAAEAKQVLDSWVRYENQVKQRQQRELAQSVIAKIQKELESPKVLQQILQQSVADVERIMASKAL
;
A
#
# COMPACT_ATOMS: atom_id res chain seq x y z
N ARG A 1 53.15 21.75 10.41
CA ARG A 1 53.21 21.00 9.14
C ARG A 1 52.04 20.02 9.16
N LEU A 2 50.80 20.39 8.86
CA LEU A 2 50.26 20.93 7.60
C LEU A 2 50.68 20.11 6.37
N HIS A 3 49.66 19.78 5.57
CA HIS A 3 49.58 18.94 4.38
C HIS A 3 49.14 17.49 4.65
N LEU A 4 48.12 16.93 4.00
CA LEU A 4 47.09 17.48 3.11
C LEU A 4 46.06 16.34 2.93
N LEU A 5 44.78 16.69 3.07
CA LEU A 5 43.62 16.17 2.33
C LEU A 5 43.95 15.37 1.05
N ALA A 6 43.25 14.25 0.83
CA ALA A 6 42.39 14.05 -0.35
C ALA A 6 41.90 12.59 -0.48
N ILE A 7 40.68 12.34 -0.02
CA ILE A 7 39.77 11.36 -0.64
C ILE A 7 39.14 12.08 -1.83
N PRO A 8 39.21 11.52 -3.05
CA PRO A 8 37.99 11.48 -3.86
C PRO A 8 37.95 10.28 -4.82
N ASN A 9 36.86 9.51 -4.83
CA ASN A 9 35.91 9.64 -5.95
C ASN A 9 34.66 8.80 -5.79
N LEU A 10 33.56 9.48 -6.07
CA LEU A 10 32.21 8.99 -6.22
C LEU A 10 32.12 7.83 -7.23
N LYS A 11 31.39 6.78 -6.85
CA LYS A 11 30.83 5.82 -7.78
C LYS A 11 29.36 6.15 -7.98
N SER A 12 29.06 6.87 -9.06
CA SER A 12 27.72 7.01 -9.63
C SER A 12 27.68 6.36 -11.03
N PRO A 13 26.50 5.91 -11.50
CA PRO A 13 26.38 4.89 -12.53
C PRO A 13 26.52 5.51 -13.94
N GLN A 14 27.40 4.92 -14.74
CA GLN A 14 27.59 5.32 -16.13
C GLN A 14 26.47 4.77 -17.03
N PHE A 15 25.69 5.72 -17.53
CA PHE A 15 24.83 5.64 -18.70
C PHE A 15 25.63 5.20 -19.93
N ARG A 16 25.15 4.20 -20.69
CA ARG A 16 25.75 3.78 -21.96
C ARG A 16 24.68 3.50 -23.01
N SER A 17 24.45 4.46 -23.90
CA SER A 17 24.19 4.20 -25.32
C SER A 17 25.55 4.11 -26.04
N PRO A 18 25.66 3.35 -27.16
CA PRO A 18 25.37 3.97 -28.45
C PRO A 18 24.72 3.04 -29.49
N THR A 19 23.94 3.65 -30.38
CA THR A 19 23.55 3.11 -31.69
C THR A 19 24.77 2.90 -32.60
N PRO A 20 24.66 2.03 -33.63
CA PRO A 20 24.82 2.58 -34.96
C PRO A 20 23.74 2.16 -35.98
N LEU A 21 23.66 3.01 -36.99
CA LEU A 21 22.69 3.18 -38.06
C LEU A 21 22.58 2.03 -39.09
N THR A 22 21.33 1.75 -39.48
CA THR A 22 20.78 1.46 -40.83
C THR A 22 21.41 0.39 -41.74
N LYS A 23 20.55 -0.55 -42.21
CA LYS A 23 20.21 -0.72 -43.64
C LYS A 23 19.05 -1.74 -43.87
N ILE A 24 18.02 -1.26 -44.58
CA ILE A 24 17.29 -1.90 -45.71
C ILE A 24 16.15 -2.92 -45.42
N LEU A 25 14.93 -2.40 -45.65
CA LEU A 25 13.68 -2.93 -46.25
C LEU A 25 12.99 -4.27 -45.83
N PRO A 26 11.64 -4.32 -45.92
CA PRO A 26 10.79 -5.36 -45.31
C PRO A 26 10.37 -6.46 -46.30
N SER A 27 10.21 -7.68 -45.80
CA SER A 27 9.64 -8.81 -46.56
C SER A 27 9.11 -9.87 -45.61
N ALA A 28 7.78 -9.99 -45.52
CA ALA A 28 7.03 -11.27 -45.50
C ALA A 28 5.57 -11.03 -45.05
N THR A 29 4.73 -10.53 -45.95
CA THR A 29 3.26 -10.65 -45.83
C THR A 29 2.85 -11.92 -46.55
N MET A 30 2.18 -12.80 -45.81
CA MET A 30 1.78 -14.14 -46.24
C MET A 30 0.74 -14.07 -47.38
N ALA A 31 1.08 -14.68 -48.52
CA ALA A 31 0.20 -14.87 -49.66
C ALA A 31 -0.63 -16.17 -49.49
N SER A 32 -1.96 -16.05 -49.49
CA SER A 32 -2.86 -17.19 -49.69
C SER A 32 -3.64 -17.03 -51.00
N ARG A 33 -3.73 -18.14 -51.71
CA ARG A 33 -3.90 -18.24 -53.16
C ARG A 33 -5.37 -18.12 -53.58
N LEU A 34 -5.64 -17.22 -54.52
CA LEU A 34 -6.83 -17.22 -55.36
C LEU A 34 -6.68 -18.29 -56.45
N ALA A 35 -7.48 -19.35 -56.39
CA ALA A 35 -7.64 -20.30 -57.48
C ALA A 35 -8.90 -19.96 -58.28
N LYS A 36 -8.71 -19.44 -59.49
CA LYS A 36 -9.72 -19.40 -60.55
C LYS A 36 -9.53 -20.67 -61.39
N SER A 37 -10.56 -21.50 -61.48
CA SER A 37 -10.71 -22.48 -62.57
C SER A 37 -12.10 -22.34 -63.16
N ALA A 38 -12.16 -22.51 -64.47
CA ALA A 38 -13.16 -21.99 -65.37
C ALA A 38 -14.07 -23.10 -65.92
N ILE A 39 -15.30 -22.69 -66.28
CA ILE A 39 -16.10 -23.13 -67.42
C ILE A 39 -16.49 -24.63 -67.48
N GLY A 40 -17.79 -24.87 -67.39
CA GLY A 40 -18.42 -26.13 -67.78
C GLY A 40 -19.94 -25.98 -67.84
N ALA A 41 -20.44 -25.46 -68.96
CA ALA A 41 -21.87 -25.37 -69.24
C ALA A 41 -22.44 -26.78 -69.53
N SER A 42 -23.31 -27.26 -68.66
CA SER A 42 -24.23 -28.36 -68.98
C SER A 42 -25.62 -27.98 -68.49
N ARG A 43 -26.50 -27.71 -69.45
CA ARG A 43 -27.94 -27.54 -69.28
C ARG A 43 -28.53 -28.79 -68.65
N LEU A 44 -29.08 -28.70 -67.43
CA LEU A 44 -30.06 -29.68 -66.95
C LEU A 44 -31.19 -28.92 -66.25
N ARG A 45 -32.35 -28.98 -66.90
CA ARG A 45 -33.67 -28.58 -66.40
C ARG A 45 -33.91 -29.20 -65.01
N PRO A 46 -34.44 -28.47 -64.02
CA PRO A 46 -35.14 -29.10 -62.92
C PRO A 46 -36.48 -29.63 -63.47
N ALA A 47 -36.56 -30.93 -63.71
CA ALA A 47 -37.84 -31.62 -63.89
C ALA A 47 -38.53 -31.68 -62.51
N LEU A 48 -39.67 -31.01 -62.42
CA LEU A 48 -40.59 -31.10 -61.28
C LEU A 48 -41.03 -32.57 -61.12
N PRO A 49 -40.89 -33.20 -59.94
CA PRO A 49 -41.68 -34.38 -59.63
C PRO A 49 -43.12 -33.94 -59.36
N ALA A 50 -44.01 -34.21 -60.31
CA ALA A 50 -45.45 -34.22 -60.06
C ALA A 50 -45.75 -35.30 -59.03
N ARG A 51 -45.97 -34.90 -57.77
CA ARG A 51 -46.49 -35.75 -56.70
C ARG A 51 -47.77 -35.11 -56.17
N GLY A 52 -48.83 -35.93 -56.17
CA GLY A 52 -50.23 -35.52 -56.14
C GLY A 52 -50.60 -34.51 -55.06
N VAL A 53 -51.42 -33.56 -55.48
CA VAL A 53 -52.18 -32.65 -54.62
C VAL A 53 -53.25 -33.50 -53.91
N PRO A 54 -53.27 -33.63 -52.57
CA PRO A 54 -54.48 -34.07 -51.92
C PRO A 54 -55.51 -32.95 -52.04
N ALA A 55 -56.69 -33.27 -52.56
CA ALA A 55 -57.82 -32.35 -52.60
C ALA A 55 -58.15 -31.90 -51.17
N VAL A 56 -57.91 -30.62 -50.86
CA VAL A 56 -58.37 -30.01 -49.62
C VAL A 56 -59.87 -29.77 -49.77
N THR A 57 -60.66 -30.76 -49.39
CA THR A 57 -62.06 -30.52 -49.03
C THR A 57 -62.07 -29.51 -47.89
N ALA A 58 -62.63 -28.32 -48.14
CA ALA A 58 -62.80 -27.28 -47.15
C ALA A 58 -63.77 -27.76 -46.05
N ASN A 59 -63.24 -28.46 -45.06
CA ASN A 59 -63.93 -28.60 -43.79
C ASN A 59 -63.83 -27.24 -43.09
N LEU A 60 -64.94 -26.50 -43.06
CA LEU A 60 -65.17 -25.32 -42.22
C LEU A 60 -65.24 -25.70 -40.73
N THR A 61 -64.28 -26.51 -40.27
CA THR A 61 -64.09 -26.80 -38.87
C THR A 61 -63.47 -25.58 -38.20
N SER A 62 -64.26 -24.93 -37.35
CA SER A 62 -63.80 -23.94 -36.37
C SER A 62 -62.54 -24.46 -35.67
N SER A 63 -61.38 -23.94 -36.07
CA SER A 63 -60.11 -24.24 -35.42
C SER A 63 -60.10 -23.51 -34.09
N ARG A 64 -60.46 -24.22 -33.01
CA ARG A 64 -60.14 -23.76 -31.66
C ARG A 64 -58.62 -23.80 -31.53
N GLN A 65 -58.00 -22.63 -31.49
CA GLN A 65 -56.58 -22.45 -31.16
C GLN A 65 -56.35 -23.01 -29.75
N ALA A 66 -55.87 -24.25 -29.65
CA ALA A 66 -55.44 -24.85 -28.39
C ALA A 66 -54.00 -24.37 -28.12
N SER A 67 -53.86 -23.25 -27.40
CA SER A 67 -52.56 -22.76 -26.97
C SER A 67 -52.01 -23.65 -25.85
N ASN A 68 -50.92 -24.38 -26.11
CA ASN A 68 -50.18 -25.11 -25.08
C ASN A 68 -49.21 -24.18 -24.31
N VAL A 69 -49.70 -23.01 -23.90
CA VAL A 69 -49.03 -22.06 -23.00
C VAL A 69 -49.73 -22.16 -21.64
N PRO A 70 -49.04 -22.12 -20.49
CA PRO A 70 -49.71 -22.11 -19.18
C PRO A 70 -50.80 -21.05 -19.17
N ALA A 71 -52.05 -21.47 -19.01
CA ALA A 71 -53.19 -20.57 -18.96
C ALA A 71 -53.10 -19.78 -17.65
N GLU A 72 -52.45 -18.62 -17.70
CA GLU A 72 -52.59 -17.63 -16.64
C GLU A 72 -54.07 -17.31 -16.44
N GLU A 73 -54.46 -17.24 -15.17
CA GLU A 73 -55.83 -17.01 -14.75
C GLU A 73 -56.42 -15.79 -15.49
N PRO A 74 -57.54 -15.93 -16.21
CA PRO A 74 -58.08 -14.88 -17.07
C PRO A 74 -58.37 -13.59 -16.29
N ALA A 75 -58.67 -13.70 -14.99
CA ALA A 75 -58.81 -12.58 -14.07
C ALA A 75 -57.52 -11.73 -13.95
N LYS A 76 -56.35 -12.37 -13.88
CA LYS A 76 -55.06 -11.69 -13.73
C LYS A 76 -54.65 -10.95 -15.00
N LYS A 77 -54.91 -11.52 -16.18
CA LYS A 77 -54.68 -10.83 -17.46
C LYS A 77 -55.63 -9.66 -17.67
N ALA A 78 -56.91 -9.82 -17.36
CA ALA A 78 -57.87 -8.72 -17.42
C ALA A 78 -57.46 -7.55 -16.51
N GLN A 79 -56.97 -7.85 -15.30
CA GLN A 79 -56.41 -6.83 -14.41
C GLN A 79 -55.17 -6.15 -15.00
N SER A 80 -54.27 -6.88 -15.65
CA SER A 80 -53.09 -6.28 -16.31
C SER A 80 -53.48 -5.32 -17.45
N ILE A 81 -54.53 -5.64 -18.21
CA ILE A 81 -55.06 -4.79 -19.29
C ILE A 81 -55.70 -3.54 -18.70
N LEU A 82 -56.52 -3.68 -17.64
CA LEU A 82 -57.09 -2.53 -16.93
C LEU A 82 -55.98 -1.63 -16.35
N ASN A 83 -54.90 -2.21 -15.83
CA ASN A 83 -53.77 -1.47 -15.27
C ASN A 83 -52.96 -0.71 -16.34
N ALA A 84 -52.87 -1.23 -17.57
CA ALA A 84 -52.18 -0.58 -18.68
C ALA A 84 -52.93 0.64 -19.27
N ILE A 85 -54.23 0.77 -19.00
CA ILE A 85 -55.03 1.92 -19.48
C ILE A 85 -54.75 3.16 -18.61
N PRO A 86 -54.50 4.33 -19.22
CA PRO A 86 -54.27 5.57 -18.48
C PRO A 86 -55.51 5.95 -17.66
N GLY A 87 -55.33 6.13 -16.35
CA GLY A 87 -56.38 6.53 -15.43
C GLY A 87 -56.13 6.03 -14.00
N ASN A 88 -56.38 6.89 -13.00
CA ASN A 88 -56.13 6.60 -11.59
C ASN A 88 -57.33 5.95 -10.86
N SER A 89 -58.50 5.84 -11.50
CA SER A 89 -59.72 5.26 -10.94
C SER A 89 -60.25 4.10 -11.80
N LEU A 90 -60.78 3.06 -11.14
CA LEU A 90 -61.41 1.90 -11.79
C LEU A 90 -62.60 2.32 -12.66
N VAL A 91 -63.34 3.34 -12.24
CA VAL A 91 -64.45 3.91 -13.05
C VAL A 91 -63.91 4.53 -14.32
N THR A 92 -62.80 5.26 -14.26
CA THR A 92 -62.19 5.85 -15.46
C THR A 92 -61.61 4.77 -16.40
N LYS A 93 -60.99 3.71 -15.86
CA LYS A 93 -60.45 2.61 -16.67
C LYS A 93 -61.56 1.82 -17.39
N THR A 94 -62.66 1.55 -16.70
CA THR A 94 -63.82 0.86 -17.28
C THR A 94 -64.59 1.77 -18.26
N ALA A 95 -64.75 3.05 -17.92
CA ALA A 95 -65.41 4.02 -18.79
C ALA A 95 -64.62 4.27 -20.09
N THR A 96 -63.29 4.41 -20.02
CA THR A 96 -62.47 4.61 -21.23
C THR A 96 -62.46 3.38 -22.12
N LEU A 97 -62.35 2.17 -21.56
CA LEU A 97 -62.46 0.93 -22.34
C LEU A 97 -63.85 0.76 -22.96
N SER A 98 -64.91 1.03 -22.19
CA SER A 98 -66.29 0.93 -22.68
C SER A 98 -66.61 2.00 -23.72
N ALA A 99 -66.11 3.21 -23.54
CA ALA A 99 -66.26 4.30 -24.50
C ALA A 99 -65.48 4.02 -25.79
N ALA A 100 -64.24 3.53 -25.71
CA ALA A 100 -63.46 3.14 -26.88
C ALA A 100 -64.14 2.00 -27.65
N ALA A 101 -64.63 0.98 -26.95
CA ALA A 101 -65.37 -0.12 -27.55
C ALA A 101 -66.67 0.39 -28.21
N GLY A 102 -67.46 1.20 -27.50
CA GLY A 102 -68.69 1.78 -28.02
C GLY A 102 -68.48 2.66 -29.26
N LEU A 103 -67.45 3.51 -29.24
CA LEU A 103 -67.07 4.33 -30.40
C LEU A 103 -66.59 3.48 -31.57
N SER A 104 -65.82 2.42 -31.34
CA SER A 104 -65.37 1.53 -32.41
C SER A 104 -66.53 0.82 -33.10
N ILE A 105 -67.50 0.33 -32.33
CA ILE A 105 -68.71 -0.33 -32.86
C ILE A 105 -69.56 0.69 -33.62
N ALA A 106 -69.76 1.88 -33.06
CA ALA A 106 -70.52 2.95 -33.73
C ALA A 106 -69.83 3.42 -35.03
N ALA A 107 -68.50 3.49 -35.07
CA ALA A 107 -67.75 3.87 -36.26
C ALA A 107 -67.86 2.82 -37.38
N ILE A 108 -67.85 1.53 -37.03
CA ILE A 108 -68.04 0.43 -37.99
C ILE A 108 -69.51 0.38 -38.45
N SER A 109 -70.45 0.48 -37.50
CA SER A 109 -71.89 0.35 -37.78
C SER A 109 -72.45 1.50 -38.63
N ASN A 110 -71.89 2.71 -38.50
CA ASN A 110 -72.30 3.87 -39.29
C ASN A 110 -71.43 4.07 -40.55
N GLU A 111 -70.59 3.10 -40.93
CA GLU A 111 -69.65 3.18 -42.05
C GLU A 111 -68.71 4.39 -42.02
N LEU A 112 -68.55 5.03 -40.85
CA LEU A 112 -67.61 6.13 -40.63
C LEU A 112 -66.16 5.68 -40.85
N TYR A 113 -65.90 4.38 -40.72
CA TYR A 113 -64.63 3.74 -41.07
C TYR A 113 -64.80 2.83 -42.28
N VAL A 114 -64.41 3.31 -43.46
CA VAL A 114 -64.43 2.53 -44.71
C VAL A 114 -63.16 1.69 -44.81
N MET A 115 -63.33 0.37 -44.83
CA MET A 115 -62.23 -0.59 -45.03
C MET A 115 -61.79 -0.56 -46.49
N ASN A 116 -60.85 0.32 -46.81
CA ASN A 116 -60.20 0.39 -48.13
C ASN A 116 -58.78 -0.24 -48.10
N GLU A 117 -58.10 -0.27 -49.24
CA GLU A 117 -56.73 -0.77 -49.41
C GLU A 117 -55.72 -0.14 -48.41
N GLU A 118 -55.89 1.13 -48.05
CA GLU A 118 -55.03 1.83 -47.09
C GLU A 118 -55.06 1.23 -45.67
N THR A 119 -56.09 0.47 -45.33
CA THR A 119 -56.23 -0.16 -43.99
C THR A 119 -55.30 -1.36 -43.83
N VAL A 120 -54.99 -2.06 -44.93
CA VAL A 120 -53.95 -3.10 -44.97
C VAL A 120 -52.58 -2.48 -44.81
N ALA A 121 -52.33 -1.33 -45.45
CA ALA A 121 -51.09 -0.57 -45.27
C ALA A 121 -50.94 -0.04 -43.83
N ALA A 122 -52.02 0.49 -43.24
CA ALA A 122 -52.05 0.95 -41.85
C ALA A 122 -51.78 -0.20 -40.87
N PHE A 123 -52.38 -1.38 -41.08
CA PHE A 123 -52.12 -2.57 -40.26
C PHE A 123 -50.65 -3.02 -40.35
N CYS A 124 -50.07 -3.04 -41.54
CA CYS A 124 -48.66 -3.38 -41.74
C CYS A 124 -47.75 -2.38 -41.00
N LEU A 125 -48.01 -1.08 -41.14
CA LEU A 125 -47.25 -0.03 -40.46
C LEU A 125 -47.36 -0.12 -38.94
N LEU A 126 -48.56 -0.35 -38.40
CA LEU A 126 -48.78 -0.54 -36.97
C LEU A 126 -48.07 -1.80 -36.44
N SER A 127 -48.05 -2.89 -37.23
CA SER A 127 -47.34 -4.10 -36.85
C SER A 127 -45.82 -3.87 -36.75
N VAL A 128 -45.24 -3.11 -37.68
CA VAL A 128 -43.82 -2.74 -37.67
C VAL A 128 -43.51 -1.83 -36.48
N PHE A 129 -44.30 -0.79 -36.23
CA PHE A 129 -44.07 0.08 -35.07
C PHE A 129 -44.24 -0.64 -33.74
N THR A 130 -45.18 -1.59 -33.64
CA THR A 130 -45.35 -2.43 -32.46
C THR A 130 -44.13 -3.33 -32.25
N ALA A 131 -43.61 -3.94 -33.33
CA ALA A 131 -42.40 -4.75 -33.28
C ALA A 131 -41.17 -3.91 -32.88
N VAL A 132 -40.99 -2.72 -33.46
CA VAL A 132 -39.90 -1.80 -33.12
C VAL A 132 -40.02 -1.31 -31.67
N GLY A 133 -41.22 -1.01 -31.17
CA GLY A 133 -41.42 -0.66 -29.77
C GLY A 133 -41.03 -1.80 -28.82
N LYS A 134 -41.40 -3.04 -29.16
CA LYS A 134 -41.11 -4.23 -28.34
C LYS A 134 -39.63 -4.62 -28.34
N TYR A 135 -38.97 -4.59 -29.51
CA TYR A 135 -37.58 -5.04 -29.65
C TYR A 135 -36.56 -3.89 -29.58
N GLY A 136 -36.89 -2.73 -30.14
CA GLY A 136 -36.03 -1.55 -30.12
C GLY A 136 -36.08 -0.78 -28.80
N GLY A 137 -37.22 -0.79 -28.09
CA GLY A 137 -37.37 -0.16 -26.78
C GLY A 137 -36.33 -0.61 -25.74
N PRO A 138 -36.17 -1.91 -25.45
CA PRO A 138 -35.18 -2.38 -24.48
C PRO A 138 -33.74 -2.12 -24.95
N ALA A 139 -33.43 -2.36 -26.23
CA ALA A 139 -32.09 -2.13 -26.77
C ALA A 139 -31.66 -0.65 -26.71
N TYR A 140 -32.57 0.28 -27.02
CA TYR A 140 -32.30 1.71 -26.90
C TYR A 140 -32.15 2.14 -25.44
N ARG A 141 -32.96 1.55 -24.54
CA ARG A 141 -32.86 1.84 -23.11
C ARG A 141 -31.50 1.41 -22.54
N GLU A 142 -31.05 0.20 -22.84
CA GLU A 142 -29.73 -0.29 -22.40
C GLU A 142 -28.59 0.57 -22.95
N TRP A 143 -28.67 0.95 -24.23
CA TRP A 143 -27.70 1.85 -24.84
C TRP A 143 -27.67 3.23 -24.15
N ALA A 144 -28.85 3.81 -23.90
CA ALA A 144 -28.98 5.11 -23.25
C ALA A 144 -28.47 5.06 -21.79
N GLU A 145 -28.81 4.01 -21.05
CA GLU A 145 -28.33 3.78 -19.68
C GLU A 145 -26.82 3.60 -19.64
N GLY A 146 -26.23 2.89 -20.62
CA GLY A 146 -24.78 2.77 -20.78
C GLY A 146 -24.07 4.11 -21.01
N GLN A 147 -24.64 5.00 -21.84
CA GLN A 147 -24.07 6.34 -22.02
C GLN A 147 -24.16 7.20 -20.76
N VAL A 148 -25.32 7.18 -20.10
CA VAL A 148 -25.53 7.90 -18.84
C VAL A 148 -24.54 7.40 -17.78
N GLN A 149 -24.34 6.09 -17.68
CA GLN A 149 -23.42 5.51 -16.71
C GLN A 149 -21.97 5.89 -17.01
N LYS A 150 -21.54 5.83 -18.28
CA LYS A 150 -20.20 6.27 -18.69
C LYS A 150 -19.93 7.72 -18.30
N HIS A 151 -20.89 8.62 -18.51
CA HIS A 151 -20.74 10.02 -18.13
C HIS A 151 -20.68 10.21 -16.61
N LYS A 152 -21.49 9.48 -15.85
CA LYS A 152 -21.45 9.48 -14.38
C LYS A 152 -20.10 8.96 -13.86
N ASP A 153 -19.60 7.86 -14.42
CA ASP A 153 -18.35 7.24 -13.99
C ASP A 153 -17.15 8.17 -14.27
N ILE A 154 -17.08 8.79 -15.45
CA ILE A 154 -16.04 9.77 -15.77
C ILE A 154 -16.11 10.97 -14.81
N LEU A 155 -17.30 11.48 -14.52
CA LEU A 155 -17.46 12.63 -13.62
C LEU A 155 -17.04 12.29 -12.18
N ASN A 156 -17.42 11.10 -11.70
CA ASN A 156 -17.06 10.64 -10.36
C ASN A 156 -15.56 10.34 -10.25
N ALA A 157 -14.98 9.69 -11.26
CA ALA A 157 -13.54 9.44 -11.34
C ALA A 157 -12.76 10.77 -11.38
N ALA A 158 -13.16 11.73 -12.22
CA ALA A 158 -12.51 13.03 -12.29
C ALA A 158 -12.58 13.81 -10.96
N ARG A 159 -13.69 13.72 -10.22
CA ARG A 159 -13.81 14.31 -8.87
C ARG A 159 -12.87 13.64 -7.88
N ALA A 160 -12.81 12.30 -7.88
CA ALA A 160 -11.91 11.54 -7.03
C ALA A 160 -10.44 11.87 -7.35
N ASP A 161 -10.06 11.86 -8.63
CA ASP A 161 -8.71 12.16 -9.10
C ASP A 161 -8.29 13.58 -8.77
N HIS A 162 -9.18 14.57 -8.96
CA HIS A 162 -8.90 15.96 -8.57
C HIS A 162 -8.71 16.08 -7.05
N THR A 163 -9.54 15.43 -6.25
CA THR A 163 -9.43 15.44 -4.79
C THR A 163 -8.11 14.79 -4.33
N ASN A 164 -7.76 13.65 -4.93
CA ASN A 164 -6.50 12.95 -4.66
C ASN A 164 -5.28 13.80 -5.07
N ALA A 165 -5.32 14.44 -6.25
CA ALA A 165 -4.24 15.30 -6.72
C ALA A 165 -4.04 16.54 -5.82
N VAL A 166 -5.14 17.16 -5.36
CA VAL A 166 -5.08 18.26 -4.39
C VAL A 166 -4.53 17.78 -3.05
N GLN A 167 -4.98 16.62 -2.55
CA GLN A 167 -4.46 16.06 -1.30
C GLN A 167 -2.96 15.74 -1.38
N GLN A 168 -2.50 15.18 -2.50
CA GLN A 168 -1.07 14.93 -2.74
C GLN A 168 -0.27 16.22 -2.73
N ARG A 169 -0.78 17.29 -3.36
CA ARG A 169 -0.13 18.61 -3.33
C ARG A 169 -0.08 19.18 -1.92
N ILE A 170 -1.15 19.06 -1.15
CA ILE A 170 -1.18 19.49 0.26
C ILE A 170 -0.14 18.74 1.08
N ASN A 171 -0.06 17.40 0.93
CA ASN A 171 0.92 16.58 1.65
C ASN A 171 2.36 16.98 1.28
N ASN A 172 2.63 17.23 0.00
CA ASN A 172 3.96 17.66 -0.46
C ASN A 172 4.33 19.06 0.10
N VAL A 173 3.40 20.01 0.08
CA VAL A 173 3.62 21.36 0.65
C VAL A 173 3.76 21.28 2.18
N SER A 174 3.02 20.40 2.84
CA SER A 174 3.13 20.18 4.29
C SER A 174 4.48 19.58 4.70
N GLN A 175 5.13 18.78 3.86
CA GLN A 175 6.50 18.32 4.14
C GLN A 175 7.50 19.46 4.03
N MET A 176 7.25 20.43 3.14
CA MET A 176 8.11 21.60 2.98
C MET A 176 8.00 22.62 4.13
N SER A 177 6.88 22.65 4.88
CA SER A 177 6.73 23.57 6.00
C SER A 177 7.69 23.29 7.16
N GLY A 178 8.12 22.03 7.34
CA GLY A 178 9.08 21.62 8.37
C GLY A 178 10.55 21.96 8.06
N VAL A 179 10.89 22.28 6.80
CA VAL A 179 12.29 22.45 6.38
C VAL A 179 12.95 23.66 7.06
N VAL A 180 12.19 24.73 7.33
CA VAL A 180 12.70 25.92 8.02
C VAL A 180 13.12 25.58 9.45
N GLU A 181 12.31 24.79 10.15
CA GLU A 181 12.59 24.39 11.53
C GLU A 181 13.77 23.41 11.60
N VAL A 182 13.79 22.40 10.71
CA VAL A 182 14.93 21.47 10.61
C VAL A 182 16.24 22.20 10.31
N THR A 183 16.20 23.25 9.47
CA THR A 183 17.40 24.04 9.17
C THR A 183 17.87 24.83 10.40
N LYS A 184 16.95 25.44 11.16
CA LYS A 184 17.30 26.10 12.44
C LYS A 184 17.90 25.12 13.44
N GLN A 185 17.31 23.93 13.55
CA GLN A 185 17.83 22.86 14.40
C GLN A 185 19.22 22.42 13.97
N LEU A 186 19.51 22.31 12.67
CA LEU A 186 20.84 21.96 12.19
C LEU A 186 21.90 22.99 12.60
N PHE A 187 21.57 24.29 12.53
CA PHE A 187 22.46 25.35 13.01
C PHE A 187 22.59 25.36 14.54
N ALA A 188 21.51 25.09 15.28
CA ALA A 188 21.54 24.97 16.73
C ALA A 188 22.45 23.80 17.16
N VAL A 189 22.29 22.61 16.56
CA VAL A 189 23.13 21.44 16.82
C VAL A 189 24.59 21.73 16.49
N SER A 190 24.88 22.42 15.38
CA SER A 190 26.25 22.81 15.04
C SER A 190 26.87 23.74 16.11
N LYS A 191 26.09 24.71 16.62
CA LYS A 191 26.54 25.64 17.66
C LYS A 191 26.73 24.94 19.01
N GLU A 192 25.80 24.08 19.40
CA GLU A 192 25.85 23.28 20.62
C GLU A 192 27.04 22.31 20.60
N THR A 193 27.32 21.69 19.44
CA THR A 193 28.49 20.81 19.27
C THR A 193 29.79 21.57 19.51
N ALA A 194 29.96 22.74 18.90
CA ALA A 194 31.16 23.56 19.11
C ALA A 194 31.32 24.03 20.57
N GLN A 195 30.23 24.34 21.26
CA GLN A 195 30.25 24.72 22.66
C GLN A 195 30.63 23.54 23.57
N LEU A 196 30.06 22.37 23.33
CA LEU A 196 30.34 21.15 24.10
C LEU A 196 31.78 20.68 23.87
N GLU A 197 32.29 20.76 22.64
CA GLU A 197 33.70 20.46 22.35
C GLU A 197 34.63 21.40 23.11
N ALA A 198 34.37 22.72 23.11
CA ALA A 198 35.17 23.68 23.85
C ALA A 198 35.18 23.40 25.37
N GLN A 199 34.01 23.12 25.95
CA GLN A 199 33.89 22.76 27.38
C GLN A 199 34.61 21.45 27.69
N ALA A 200 34.50 20.45 26.82
CA ALA A 200 35.21 19.17 26.97
C ALA A 200 36.73 19.38 26.93
N TYR A 201 37.24 20.21 26.03
CA TYR A 201 38.67 20.55 25.96
C TYR A 201 39.16 21.26 27.23
N GLU A 202 38.40 22.23 27.76
CA GLU A 202 38.75 22.92 29.01
C GLU A 202 38.78 21.96 30.20
N LEU A 203 37.76 21.09 30.32
CA LEU A 203 37.70 20.08 31.37
C LEU A 203 38.86 19.08 31.26
N GLN A 204 39.19 18.65 30.04
CA GLN A 204 40.29 17.74 29.78
C GLN A 204 41.64 18.38 30.15
N GLN A 205 41.86 19.66 29.84
CA GLN A 205 43.06 20.38 30.24
C GLN A 205 43.17 20.52 31.76
N ARG A 206 42.07 20.85 32.46
CA ARG A 206 42.04 20.95 33.92
C ARG A 206 42.32 19.61 34.60
N THR A 207 41.73 18.53 34.10
CA THR A 207 41.93 17.19 34.65
C THR A 207 43.32 16.64 34.35
N ALA A 208 43.88 16.92 33.17
CA ALA A 208 45.27 16.59 32.84
C ALA A 208 46.26 17.30 33.78
N LEU A 209 46.09 18.62 33.98
CA LEU A 209 46.95 19.39 34.89
C LEU A 209 46.81 18.93 36.35
N ALA A 210 45.59 18.62 36.80
CA ALA A 210 45.37 18.04 38.12
C ALA A 210 46.03 16.66 38.28
N ALA A 211 46.00 15.83 37.23
CA ALA A 211 46.65 14.51 37.23
C ALA A 211 48.17 14.63 37.26
N GLU A 212 48.77 15.54 36.50
CA GLU A 212 50.20 15.82 36.53
C GLU A 212 50.64 16.33 37.91
N ALA A 213 49.92 17.28 38.50
CA ALA A 213 50.20 17.79 39.85
C ALA A 213 50.10 16.68 40.91
N LYS A 214 49.10 15.80 40.80
CA LYS A 214 48.96 14.63 41.67
C LYS A 214 50.12 13.65 41.47
N GLN A 215 50.53 13.38 40.24
CA GLN A 215 51.66 12.49 39.96
C GLN A 215 52.96 13.01 40.57
N VAL A 216 53.20 14.33 40.47
CA VAL A 216 54.34 14.96 41.13
C VAL A 216 54.24 14.78 42.65
N LEU A 217 53.10 15.10 43.27
CA LEU A 217 52.91 14.94 44.71
C LEU A 217 53.08 13.48 45.18
N ASP A 218 52.50 12.52 44.46
CA ASP A 218 52.62 11.09 44.75
C ASP A 218 54.08 10.63 44.62
N SER A 219 54.87 11.21 43.69
CA SER A 219 56.30 10.94 43.55
C SER A 219 57.10 11.46 44.76
N TRP A 220 56.78 12.65 45.28
CA TRP A 220 57.38 13.20 46.49
C TRP A 220 57.05 12.36 47.72
N VAL A 221 55.79 11.99 47.89
CA VAL A 221 55.34 11.13 49.01
C VAL A 221 56.02 9.77 48.95
N ARG A 222 56.14 9.17 47.76
CA ARG A 222 56.87 7.91 47.58
C ARG A 222 58.35 8.06 47.93
N TYR A 223 59.00 9.15 47.52
CA TYR A 223 60.38 9.44 47.87
C TYR A 223 60.55 9.59 49.38
N GLU A 224 59.69 10.37 50.05
CA GLU A 224 59.73 10.57 51.50
C GLU A 224 59.55 9.25 52.26
N ASN A 225 58.58 8.42 51.86
CA ASN A 225 58.37 7.10 52.45
C ASN A 225 59.59 6.17 52.25
N GLN A 226 60.23 6.21 51.07
CA GLN A 226 61.45 5.44 50.82
C GLN A 226 62.61 5.91 51.71
N VAL A 227 62.79 7.23 51.88
CA VAL A 227 63.82 7.79 52.75
C VAL A 227 63.56 7.40 54.21
N LYS A 228 62.33 7.55 54.71
CA LYS A 228 61.94 7.13 56.06
C LYS A 228 62.19 5.64 56.30
N GLN A 229 61.83 4.77 55.35
CA GLN A 229 62.11 3.33 55.46
C GLN A 229 63.60 3.01 55.44
N ARG A 230 64.42 3.73 54.66
CA ARG A 230 65.88 3.56 54.67
C ARG A 230 66.47 4.00 56.00
N GLN A 231 66.07 5.17 56.51
CA GLN A 231 66.50 5.66 57.82
C GLN A 231 66.10 4.69 58.95
N GLN A 232 64.87 4.17 58.94
CA GLN A 232 64.46 3.15 59.92
C GLN A 232 65.27 1.86 59.82
N ARG A 233 65.62 1.41 58.61
CA ARG A 233 66.52 0.25 58.42
C ARG A 233 67.93 0.53 58.91
N GLU A 234 68.52 1.67 58.58
CA GLU A 234 69.86 2.08 59.02
C GLU A 234 69.93 2.24 60.55
N LEU A 235 68.93 2.89 61.14
CA LEU A 235 68.80 3.01 62.59
C LEU A 235 68.63 1.63 63.25
N ALA A 236 67.76 0.76 62.73
CA ALA A 236 67.59 -0.59 63.24
C ALA A 236 68.88 -1.41 63.14
N GLN A 237 69.59 -1.37 62.00
CA GLN A 237 70.89 -2.03 61.84
C GLN A 237 71.94 -1.49 62.83
N SER A 238 71.99 -0.17 63.04
CA SER A 238 72.91 0.45 64.00
C SER A 238 72.61 0.06 65.45
N VAL A 239 71.33 -0.07 65.81
CA VAL A 239 70.89 -0.50 67.15
C VAL A 239 71.17 -1.99 67.34
N ILE A 240 70.85 -2.83 66.35
CA ILE A 240 71.15 -4.27 66.38
C ILE A 240 72.67 -4.48 66.52
N ALA A 241 73.50 -3.76 65.75
CA ALA A 241 74.95 -3.86 65.84
C ALA A 241 75.50 -3.39 67.21
N LYS A 242 74.93 -2.31 67.78
CA LYS A 242 75.27 -1.86 69.14
C LYS A 242 74.92 -2.90 70.20
N ILE A 243 73.70 -3.46 70.15
CA ILE A 243 73.26 -4.51 71.08
C ILE A 243 74.15 -5.75 70.95
N GLN A 244 74.46 -6.20 69.73
CA GLN A 244 75.36 -7.33 69.50
C GLN A 244 76.74 -7.10 70.14
N LYS A 245 77.29 -5.88 69.99
CA LYS A 245 78.58 -5.49 70.58
C LYS A 245 78.53 -5.38 72.11
N GLU A 246 77.41 -4.92 72.68
CA GLU A 246 77.22 -4.89 74.14
C GLU A 246 77.08 -6.30 74.73
N LEU A 247 76.46 -7.24 74.02
CA LEU A 247 76.34 -8.64 74.42
C LEU A 247 77.68 -9.39 74.45
N GLU A 248 78.66 -8.98 73.66
CA GLU A 248 80.04 -9.52 73.69
C GLU A 248 80.85 -8.99 74.89
N SER A 249 80.35 -7.97 75.60
CA SER A 249 81.07 -7.39 76.74
C SER A 249 80.92 -8.25 78.01
N PRO A 250 82.01 -8.54 78.74
CA PRO A 250 81.97 -9.43 79.91
C PRO A 250 81.13 -8.86 81.08
N LYS A 251 80.95 -7.53 81.13
CA LYS A 251 80.11 -6.88 82.14
C LYS A 251 78.62 -7.16 81.94
N VAL A 252 78.13 -7.14 80.70
CA VAL A 252 76.73 -7.42 80.39
C VAL A 252 76.42 -8.91 80.58
N LEU A 253 77.35 -9.80 80.19
CA LEU A 253 77.21 -11.24 80.46
C LEU A 253 77.08 -11.54 81.95
N GLN A 254 77.88 -10.89 82.81
CA GLN A 254 77.75 -11.03 84.27
C GLN A 254 76.43 -10.47 84.80
N GLN A 255 75.98 -9.31 84.31
CA GLN A 255 74.69 -8.73 84.70
C GLN A 255 73.50 -9.60 84.26
N ILE A 256 73.53 -10.16 83.05
CA ILE A 256 72.50 -11.11 82.58
C ILE A 256 72.51 -12.38 83.44
N LEU A 257 73.68 -12.89 83.80
CA LEU A 257 73.80 -14.10 84.64
C LEU A 257 73.26 -13.83 86.06
N GLN A 258 73.59 -12.68 86.65
CA GLN A 258 73.04 -12.25 87.94
C GLN A 258 71.52 -12.04 87.89
N GLN A 259 71.01 -11.39 86.83
CA GLN A 259 69.57 -11.19 86.65
C GLN A 259 68.85 -12.52 86.40
N SER A 260 69.44 -13.43 85.64
CA SER A 260 68.89 -14.78 85.41
C SER A 260 68.84 -15.58 86.71
N VAL A 261 69.85 -15.46 87.59
CA VAL A 261 69.82 -16.07 88.93
C VAL A 261 68.73 -15.45 89.80
N ALA A 262 68.61 -14.12 89.82
CA ALA A 262 67.57 -13.41 90.57
C ALA A 262 66.15 -13.76 90.08
N ASP A 263 65.94 -13.90 88.77
CA ASP A 263 64.64 -14.28 88.20
C ASP A 263 64.31 -15.76 88.48
N VAL A 264 65.30 -16.66 88.48
CA VAL A 264 65.12 -18.05 88.91
C VAL A 264 64.81 -18.12 90.40
N GLU A 265 65.51 -17.36 91.24
CA GLU A 265 65.22 -17.25 92.68
C GLU A 265 63.80 -16.74 92.92
N ARG A 266 63.33 -15.77 92.14
CA ARG A 266 61.96 -15.24 92.21
C ARG A 266 60.90 -16.23 91.72
N ILE A 267 61.16 -17.00 90.65
CA ILE A 267 60.27 -18.06 90.18
C ILE A 267 60.21 -19.20 91.20
N MET A 268 61.33 -19.57 91.81
CA MET A 268 61.39 -20.57 92.88
C MET A 268 60.64 -20.11 94.14
N ALA A 269 60.81 -18.84 94.53
CA ALA A 269 60.08 -18.25 95.66
C ALA A 269 58.57 -18.13 95.41
N SER A 270 58.14 -17.89 94.17
CA SER A 270 56.72 -17.83 93.79
C SER A 270 56.07 -19.19 93.55
N LYS A 271 56.85 -20.26 93.33
CA LYS A 271 56.37 -21.65 93.20
C LYS A 271 56.38 -22.43 94.52
N ALA A 272 57.02 -21.88 95.56
CA ALA A 272 57.06 -22.43 96.91
C ALA A 272 55.95 -21.86 97.84
N LEU A 273 55.09 -20.99 97.30
CA LEU A 273 53.80 -20.57 97.85
C LEU A 273 52.68 -21.24 97.04
#